data_AF-A0A3E0WTA4-F1
#
_entry.id   AF-A0A3E0WTA4-F1
#
_cell.length_a   1.000
_cell.length_b   1.000
_cell.length_c   1.000
_cell.angle_alpha   90.00
_cell.angle_beta   90.00
_cell.angle_gamma   90.00
#
_symmetry.space_group_name_H-M   'P 1'
#
loop_
_entity.id
_entity.type
_entity.pdbx_description
1 polymer ?
#
loop_
_entity_poly.entity_id
_entity_poly.type
_entity_poly.pdbx_seq_one_letter_code
_entity_poly.pdbx_strand_id
1 'polypeptide(L)'
;MKTMSKAQKPTMPLIQPTGDYEIIFDDLELAFRKKQLKDIALFYNHGKEPEEIAKTMQRHPLEIFLALVDLARKNKLKRPFAYRRLKHGKARDVTTAY
;
A
#
# COMPACT_ATOMS: atom_id res chain seq x y z
N MET A 1 -29.18 23.50 -12.32
CA MET A 1 -28.98 22.06 -12.64
C MET A 1 -28.11 21.44 -11.56
N LYS A 2 -28.65 20.53 -10.74
CA LYS A 2 -27.86 19.80 -9.72
C LYS A 2 -27.38 18.50 -10.37
N THR A 3 -26.07 18.35 -10.54
CA THR A 3 -25.46 17.11 -11.04
C THR A 3 -25.55 16.05 -9.94
N MET A 4 -26.16 14.90 -10.28
CA MET A 4 -26.18 13.74 -9.40
C MET A 4 -24.76 13.19 -9.25
N SER A 5 -24.24 13.18 -8.03
CA SER A 5 -23.02 12.46 -7.69
C SER A 5 -23.26 10.96 -7.92
N LYS A 6 -22.41 10.35 -8.73
CA LYS A 6 -22.45 8.91 -8.99
C LYS A 6 -22.08 8.22 -7.68
N ALA A 7 -23.08 7.69 -6.96
CA ALA A 7 -22.85 6.91 -5.75
C ALA A 7 -21.92 5.73 -6.09
N GLN A 8 -20.69 5.78 -5.60
CA GLN A 8 -19.75 4.66 -5.70
C GLN A 8 -20.28 3.56 -4.79
N LYS A 9 -20.60 2.39 -5.37
CA LYS A 9 -20.98 1.21 -4.57
C LYS A 9 -19.79 0.87 -3.67
N PRO A 10 -19.94 0.89 -2.33
CA PRO A 10 -18.89 0.41 -1.46
C PRO A 10 -18.61 -1.05 -1.80
N THR A 11 -17.33 -1.42 -1.89
CA THR A 11 -16.89 -2.81 -1.96
C THR A 11 -17.38 -3.51 -0.70
N MET A 12 -18.57 -4.12 -0.79
CA MET A 12 -19.20 -4.79 0.33
C MET A 12 -18.26 -5.90 0.81
N PRO A 13 -17.89 -5.93 2.10
CA PRO A 13 -17.21 -7.10 2.65
C PRO A 13 -18.08 -8.34 2.41
N LEU A 14 -17.45 -9.45 2.02
CA LEU A 14 -18.13 -10.75 1.83
C LEU A 14 -18.67 -11.31 3.15
N ILE A 15 -18.17 -10.79 4.27
CA ILE A 15 -18.61 -11.10 5.62
C ILE A 15 -19.82 -10.22 5.90
N GLN A 16 -20.94 -10.82 6.30
CA GLN A 16 -22.10 -10.07 6.75
C GLN A 16 -21.71 -9.23 7.97
N PRO A 17 -22.13 -7.95 8.08
CA PRO A 17 -21.77 -7.07 9.20
C PRO A 17 -22.49 -7.44 10.51
N THR A 18 -22.85 -8.71 10.68
CA THR A 18 -23.61 -9.28 11.79
C THR A 18 -22.73 -10.05 12.79
N GLY A 19 -21.42 -10.15 12.54
CA GLY A 19 -20.44 -10.74 13.47
C GLY A 19 -19.54 -9.67 14.11
N ASP A 20 -18.84 -10.07 15.18
CA ASP A 20 -17.87 -9.25 15.91
C ASP A 20 -16.56 -9.12 15.11
N TYR A 21 -16.59 -8.30 14.05
CA TYR A 21 -15.47 -8.06 13.16
C TYR A 21 -15.25 -6.56 12.94
N GLU A 22 -13.99 -6.15 12.87
CA GLU A 22 -13.58 -4.79 12.54
C GLU A 22 -13.08 -4.70 11.09
N ILE A 23 -13.55 -3.71 10.35
CA ILE A 23 -13.10 -3.46 8.98
C ILE A 23 -11.87 -2.55 9.07
N ILE A 24 -10.72 -3.07 8.62
CA ILE A 24 -9.47 -2.31 8.60
C ILE A 24 -9.29 -1.57 7.26
N PHE A 25 -8.71 -0.37 7.31
CA PHE A 25 -8.39 0.46 6.14
C PHE A 25 -9.61 0.94 5.34
N ASP A 26 -10.76 1.07 5.99
CA ASP A 26 -12.00 1.60 5.38
C ASP A 26 -11.91 3.09 5.05
N ASP A 27 -11.03 3.81 5.72
CA ASP A 27 -10.66 5.21 5.48
C ASP A 27 -9.65 5.39 4.33
N LEU A 28 -9.08 4.30 3.79
CA LEU A 28 -8.06 4.34 2.74
C LEU A 28 -8.61 4.05 1.34
N GLU A 29 -8.02 4.67 0.32
CA GLU A 29 -8.38 4.46 -1.08
C GLU A 29 -7.47 3.41 -1.74
N LEU A 30 -7.82 2.13 -1.60
CA LEU A 30 -7.06 0.99 -2.15
C LEU A 30 -7.23 0.78 -3.67
N ALA A 31 -7.79 1.75 -4.37
CA ALA A 31 -7.92 1.75 -5.82
C ALA A 31 -6.82 2.62 -6.45
N PHE A 32 -6.19 2.10 -7.50
CA PHE A 32 -5.14 2.84 -8.22
C PHE A 32 -5.38 2.79 -9.72
N ARG A 33 -5.06 3.88 -10.41
CA ARG A 33 -4.96 3.84 -11.88
C ARG A 33 -3.83 2.89 -12.26
N LYS A 34 -4.00 2.13 -13.35
CA LYS A 34 -2.97 1.20 -13.85
C LYS A 34 -1.59 1.87 -14.02
N LYS A 35 -1.56 3.13 -14.47
CA LYS A 35 -0.34 3.93 -14.60
C LYS A 35 0.32 4.19 -13.23
N GLN A 36 -0.46 4.60 -12.22
CA GLN A 36 0.07 4.81 -10.87
C GLN A 36 0.71 3.55 -10.29
N LEU A 37 0.10 2.37 -10.48
CA LEU A 37 0.72 1.11 -10.04
C LEU A 37 2.04 0.82 -10.76
N LYS A 38 2.15 1.15 -12.05
CA LYS A 38 3.41 1.02 -12.80
C LYS A 38 4.47 1.98 -12.24
N ASP A 39 4.09 3.22 -11.94
CA ASP A 39 5.00 4.23 -11.41
C ASP A 39 5.45 3.89 -9.98
N ILE A 40 4.55 3.38 -9.13
CA ILE A 40 4.87 2.86 -7.79
C ILE A 40 5.90 1.72 -7.89
N ALA A 41 5.66 0.74 -8.77
CA ALA A 41 6.60 -0.35 -8.99
C ALA A 41 7.97 0.15 -9.46
N LEU A 42 7.99 1.11 -10.39
CA LEU A 42 9.22 1.73 -10.90
C LEU A 42 10.01 2.40 -9.79
N PHE A 43 9.37 3.27 -8.99
CA PHE A 43 10.03 3.97 -7.90
C PHE A 43 10.56 3.02 -6.83
N TYR A 44 9.78 2.01 -6.46
CA TYR A 44 10.22 1.03 -5.47
C TYR A 44 11.43 0.22 -5.97
N ASN A 45 11.40 -0.21 -7.23
CA ASN A 45 12.53 -0.91 -7.87
C ASN A 45 13.78 -0.01 -7.97
N HIS A 46 13.63 1.32 -8.01
CA HIS A 46 14.73 2.29 -7.93
C HIS A 46 15.18 2.60 -6.50
N GLY A 47 14.71 1.84 -5.51
CA GLY A 47 15.17 1.97 -4.12
C GLY A 47 14.40 2.99 -3.29
N LYS A 48 13.30 3.57 -3.80
CA LYS A 48 12.44 4.45 -2.99
C LYS A 48 11.67 3.65 -1.96
N GLU A 49 11.52 4.22 -0.78
CA GLU A 49 10.69 3.65 0.30
C GLU A 49 9.22 4.07 0.14
N PRO A 50 8.25 3.30 0.70
CA PRO A 50 6.83 3.62 0.58
C PRO A 50 6.46 5.05 0.97
N GLU A 51 7.09 5.59 2.01
CA GLU A 51 6.87 6.95 2.51
C GLU A 51 7.37 8.02 1.53
N GLU A 52 8.42 7.73 0.76
CA GLU A 52 8.91 8.63 -0.28
C GLU A 52 7.98 8.61 -1.49
N ILE A 53 7.54 7.42 -1.90
CA ILE A 53 6.60 7.24 -3.01
C ILE A 53 5.25 7.88 -2.68
N ALA A 54 4.78 7.75 -1.45
CA ALA A 54 3.55 8.36 -0.95
C ALA A 54 3.55 9.89 -1.11
N LYS A 55 4.66 10.55 -0.78
CA LYS A 55 4.82 12.01 -0.98
C LYS A 55 4.72 12.39 -2.45
N THR A 56 5.34 11.62 -3.35
CA THR A 56 5.25 11.87 -4.79
C THR A 56 3.84 11.64 -5.34
N MET A 57 3.14 10.63 -4.83
CA MET A 57 1.81 10.24 -5.30
C MET A 57 0.65 10.97 -4.63
N GLN A 58 0.93 11.78 -3.59
CA GLN A 58 -0.08 12.40 -2.72
C GLN A 58 -1.08 11.38 -2.17
N ARG A 59 -0.54 10.24 -1.71
CA ARG A 59 -1.30 9.11 -1.16
C ARG A 59 -0.87 8.84 0.28
N HIS A 60 -1.67 8.07 1.01
CA HIS A 60 -1.28 7.61 2.34
C HIS A 60 -0.16 6.55 2.21
N PRO A 61 0.89 6.56 3.06
CA PRO A 61 1.98 5.57 2.98
C PRO A 61 1.50 4.12 3.05
N LEU A 62 0.42 3.86 3.79
CA LEU A 62 -0.14 2.53 3.93
C LEU A 62 -0.82 2.04 2.65
N GLU A 63 -1.47 2.93 1.90
CA GLU A 63 -2.03 2.60 0.58
C GLU A 63 -0.91 2.18 -0.38
N ILE A 64 0.22 2.90 -0.37
CA ILE A 64 1.39 2.55 -1.18
C ILE A 64 1.98 1.20 -0.75
N PHE A 65 2.09 0.96 0.55
CA PHE A 65 2.57 -0.32 1.08
C PHE A 65 1.67 -1.48 0.62
N LEU A 66 0.36 -1.35 0.77
CA LEU A 66 -0.61 -2.37 0.32
C LEU A 66 -0.57 -2.56 -1.20
N ALA A 67 -0.39 -1.49 -1.98
CA ALA A 67 -0.20 -1.59 -3.43
C ALA A 67 1.06 -2.38 -3.80
N LEU A 68 2.18 -2.16 -3.08
CA LEU A 68 3.40 -2.93 -3.29
C LEU A 68 3.21 -4.40 -2.92
N VAL A 69 2.45 -4.72 -1.87
CA VAL A 69 2.15 -6.10 -1.47
C VAL A 69 1.41 -6.83 -2.59
N ASP A 70 0.37 -6.21 -3.16
CA ASP A 70 -0.35 -6.79 -4.30
C ASP A 70 0.53 -6.92 -5.55
N LEU A 71 1.41 -5.95 -5.82
CA LEU A 71 2.38 -6.02 -6.91
C LEU A 71 3.40 -7.16 -6.72
N ALA A 72 3.91 -7.38 -5.51
CA ALA A 72 4.80 -8.51 -5.21
C ALA A 72 4.10 -9.85 -5.36
N ARG A 73 2.87 -9.98 -4.82
CA ARG A 73 2.05 -11.19 -4.99
C ARG A 73 1.83 -11.53 -6.48
N LYS A 74 1.81 -10.51 -7.34
CA LYS A 74 1.69 -10.64 -8.80
C LYS A 74 3.04 -10.75 -9.53
N ASN A 75 4.15 -10.90 -8.82
CA ASN A 75 5.52 -10.95 -9.36
C ASN A 75 5.88 -9.74 -10.25
N LYS A 76 5.41 -8.54 -9.89
CA LYS A 76 5.66 -7.29 -10.64
C LYS A 76 6.78 -6.42 -10.06
N LEU A 77 7.37 -6.83 -8.94
CA LEU A 77 8.49 -6.15 -8.32
C LEU A 77 9.78 -6.94 -8.55
N LYS A 78 10.87 -6.22 -8.84
CA LYS A 78 12.22 -6.78 -8.93
C LYS A 78 12.93 -6.70 -7.59
N ARG A 79 12.65 -5.65 -6.81
CA ARG A 79 13.18 -5.47 -5.46
C ARG A 79 12.39 -6.32 -4.45
N PRO A 80 13.04 -7.18 -3.65
CA PRO A 80 12.38 -7.90 -2.56
C PRO A 80 12.01 -6.98 -1.39
N PHE A 81 10.90 -7.30 -0.72
CA PHE A 81 10.42 -6.57 0.47
C PHE A 81 11.36 -6.64 1.69
N ALA A 82 12.18 -7.69 1.79
CA ALA A 82 13.06 -7.96 2.94
C ALA A 82 14.13 -6.87 3.19
N TYR A 83 14.32 -5.95 2.24
CA TYR A 83 15.30 -4.87 2.34
C TYR A 83 14.61 -3.53 2.60
N ARG A 84 14.03 -3.35 3.79
CA ARG A 84 13.61 -2.02 4.25
C ARG A 84 14.89 -1.28 4.66
N ARG A 85 15.20 -0.15 4.01
CA ARG A 85 16.36 0.63 4.44
C ARG A 85 16.11 1.15 5.84
N LEU A 86 16.93 0.73 6.79
CA LEU A 86 16.96 1.36 8.10
C LEU A 86 17.39 2.82 7.89
N LYS A 87 16.61 3.75 8.42
CA LYS A 87 16.99 5.17 8.45
C LYS A 87 18.26 5.24 9.28
N HIS A 88 19.39 5.39 8.58
CA HIS A 88 20.77 5.33 9.08
C HIS A 88 21.28 3.90 9.29
N GLY A 89 22.37 3.58 8.60
CA GLY A 89 22.86 2.22 8.42
C GLY A 89 23.10 1.46 9.73
N LYS A 90 22.44 0.32 9.82
CA LYS A 90 22.89 -0.97 10.37
C LYS A 90 21.62 -1.75 10.69
N ALA A 91 21.41 -2.88 10.00
CA ALA A 91 20.56 -3.94 10.53
C ALA A 91 21.05 -4.18 11.96
N ARG A 92 20.20 -3.94 12.96
CA ARG A 92 20.48 -4.46 14.29
C ARG A 92 20.47 -5.97 14.10
N ASP A 93 21.64 -6.59 14.25
CA ASP A 93 21.74 -8.04 14.34
C ASP A 93 20.73 -8.48 15.41
N VAL A 94 19.79 -9.32 14.99
CA VAL A 94 18.79 -9.91 15.89
C VAL A 94 19.47 -11.05 16.64
N THR A 95 20.53 -10.71 17.35
CA THR A 95 21.21 -11.53 18.34
C THR A 95 21.50 -10.59 19.49
N THR A 96 20.48 -10.36 20.33
CA THR A 96 20.56 -10.39 21.80
C THR A 96 19.21 -9.93 22.36
N ALA A 97 18.75 -10.64 23.39
CA ALA A 97 17.88 -10.19 24.50
C ALA A 97 16.40 -10.65 24.47
N TYR A 98 16.23 -11.80 25.16
CA TYR A 98 15.09 -12.33 25.92
C TYR A 98 13.86 -12.84 25.17
#